data_AF-A0A228JAU2-F1
#
_entry.id   AF-A0A228JAU2-F1
#
_cell.length_a   1.000
_cell.length_b   1.000
_cell.length_c   1.000
_cell.angle_alpha   90.00
_cell.angle_beta   90.00
_cell.angle_gamma   90.00
#
_symmetry.space_group_name_H-M   'P 1'
#
loop_
_entity.id
_entity.type
_entity.pdbx_description
1 polymer ?
#
loop_
_entity_poly.entity_id
_entity_poly.type
_entity_poly.pdbx_seq_one_letter_code
_entity_poly.pdbx_strand_id
1 'polypeptide(L)'
;MMFDAHQESPMRTTIDIDDDILALARARAKPGTSIGKVISELARAALQRTTTNQTSRNGLPLMPTSATARSVTLDTVNQLRDDSL
;
A
#
# COMPACT_ATOMS: atom_id res chain seq x y z
N MET A 1 -30.63 19.83 -8.69
CA MET A 1 -29.83 19.25 -9.79
C MET A 1 -29.23 17.97 -9.26
N MET A 2 -29.56 16.85 -9.89
CA MET A 2 -29.18 15.49 -9.50
C MET A 2 -27.66 15.32 -9.55
N PHE A 3 -27.07 14.83 -8.47
CA PHE A 3 -25.78 14.14 -8.54
C PHE A 3 -26.10 12.74 -9.02
N ASP A 4 -25.96 12.50 -10.33
CA ASP A 4 -25.90 11.16 -10.90
C ASP A 4 -24.67 10.46 -10.31
N ALA A 5 -24.91 9.80 -9.17
CA ALA A 5 -23.99 8.80 -8.65
C ALA A 5 -23.96 7.67 -9.67
N HIS A 6 -22.90 7.59 -10.47
CA HIS A 6 -22.48 6.34 -11.08
C HIS A 6 -22.20 5.35 -9.94
N GLN A 7 -23.25 4.73 -9.40
CA GLN A 7 -23.12 3.48 -8.66
C GLN A 7 -22.70 2.45 -9.70
N GLU A 8 -21.39 2.31 -9.91
CA GLU A 8 -20.85 1.14 -10.60
C GLU A 8 -21.41 -0.09 -9.89
N SER A 9 -22.32 -0.79 -10.56
CA SER A 9 -22.82 -2.07 -10.08
C SER A 9 -21.61 -3.00 -9.94
N PRO A 10 -21.42 -3.69 -8.81
CA PRO A 10 -20.25 -4.52 -8.61
C PRO A 10 -20.19 -5.58 -9.72
N MET A 11 -19.14 -5.53 -10.54
CA MET A 11 -18.96 -6.51 -11.61
C MET A 11 -18.78 -7.91 -11.03
N ARG A 12 -19.50 -8.87 -11.61
CA ARG A 12 -19.36 -10.29 -11.27
C ARG A 12 -18.52 -10.94 -12.35
N THR A 13 -17.33 -11.40 -11.97
CA THR A 13 -16.39 -12.06 -12.86
C THR A 13 -16.05 -13.42 -12.27
N THR A 14 -15.97 -14.44 -13.12
CA THR A 14 -15.43 -15.75 -12.74
C THR A 14 -13.93 -15.73 -13.01
N ILE A 15 -13.15 -16.06 -11.98
CA ILE A 15 -11.70 -16.16 -12.05
C ILE A 15 -11.29 -17.48 -11.40
N ASP A 16 -10.21 -18.09 -11.88
CA ASP A 16 -9.56 -19.20 -11.19
C ASP A 16 -8.65 -18.63 -10.09
N ILE A 17 -8.68 -19.26 -8.92
CA ILE A 17 -7.83 -18.92 -7.77
C ILE A 17 -7.32 -20.19 -7.09
N ASP A 18 -6.12 -20.11 -6.52
CA ASP A 18 -5.56 -21.21 -5.74
C ASP A 18 -6.32 -21.40 -4.41
N ASP A 19 -6.31 -22.64 -3.89
CA ASP A 19 -7.05 -23.02 -2.69
C ASP A 19 -6.57 -22.28 -1.42
N ASP A 20 -5.28 -21.98 -1.34
CA ASP A 20 -4.68 -21.23 -0.24
C ASP A 20 -5.16 -19.78 -0.21
N ILE A 21 -5.31 -19.14 -1.37
CA ILE A 21 -5.88 -17.80 -1.52
C ILE A 21 -7.34 -17.78 -1.07
N LEU A 22 -8.14 -18.79 -1.47
CA LEU A 22 -9.52 -18.92 -1.03
C LEU A 22 -9.60 -19.11 0.50
N ALA A 23 -8.74 -19.93 1.08
CA ALA A 23 -8.68 -20.15 2.52
C ALA A 23 -8.32 -18.86 3.28
N LEU A 24 -7.32 -18.11 2.81
CA LEU A 24 -6.94 -16.82 3.37
C LEU A 24 -8.07 -15.79 3.29
N ALA A 25 -8.76 -15.71 2.15
CA ALA A 25 -9.89 -14.81 1.98
C ALA A 25 -11.04 -15.12 2.96
N ARG A 26 -11.31 -16.42 3.20
CA ARG A 26 -12.30 -16.86 4.21
C ARG A 26 -11.88 -16.49 5.62
N ALA A 27 -10.62 -16.71 5.98
CA ALA A 27 -10.10 -16.37 7.30
C ALA A 27 -10.14 -14.85 7.58
N ARG A 28 -10.01 -14.02 6.54
CA ARG A 28 -10.04 -12.56 6.64
C ARG A 28 -11.46 -11.97 6.57
N ALA A 29 -12.45 -12.73 6.12
CA ALA A 29 -13.83 -12.25 5.99
C ALA A 29 -14.49 -12.04 7.37
N LYS A 30 -15.13 -10.87 7.55
CA LYS A 30 -15.97 -10.58 8.72
C LYS A 30 -17.44 -10.93 8.41
N PRO A 31 -18.27 -11.18 9.44
CA PRO A 31 -19.71 -11.34 9.24
C PRO A 31 -20.31 -10.22 8.37
N GLY A 32 -21.09 -10.60 7.36
CA GLY A 32 -21.68 -9.66 6.40
C GLY A 32 -20.76 -9.21 5.25
N THR A 33 -19.51 -9.68 5.19
CA THR A 33 -18.59 -9.40 4.06
C THR A 33 -18.52 -10.61 3.12
N SER A 34 -18.74 -10.39 1.83
CA SER A 34 -18.59 -11.46 0.84
C SER A 34 -17.12 -11.75 0.55
N ILE A 35 -16.80 -13.01 0.21
CA ILE A 35 -15.44 -13.43 -0.19
C ILE A 35 -14.96 -12.61 -1.39
N GLY A 36 -15.83 -12.38 -2.39
CA GLY A 36 -15.49 -11.56 -3.55
C GLY A 36 -15.10 -10.12 -3.18
N LYS A 37 -15.70 -9.53 -2.13
CA LYS A 37 -15.33 -8.20 -1.63
C LYS A 37 -13.94 -8.22 -0.99
N VAL A 38 -13.62 -9.24 -0.21
CA VAL A 38 -12.27 -9.42 0.38
C VAL A 38 -11.22 -9.57 -0.72
N ILE A 39 -11.46 -10.43 -1.71
CA ILE A 39 -10.55 -10.63 -2.85
C ILE A 39 -10.38 -9.35 -3.66
N SER A 40 -11.46 -8.61 -3.93
CA SER A 40 -11.40 -7.33 -4.63
C SER A 40 -10.54 -6.29 -3.88
N GLU A 41 -10.65 -6.23 -2.55
CA GLU A 41 -9.83 -5.35 -1.72
C GLU A 41 -8.35 -5.73 -1.74
N LEU A 42 -8.05 -7.03 -1.63
CA LEU A 42 -6.67 -7.55 -1.73
C LEU A 42 -6.06 -7.27 -3.11
N ALA A 43 -6.80 -7.53 -4.19
CA ALA A 43 -6.37 -7.24 -5.55
C ALA A 43 -6.11 -5.74 -5.74
N ARG A 44 -7.02 -4.89 -5.22
CA ARG A 44 -6.83 -3.43 -5.28
C ARG A 44 -5.58 -2.99 -4.53
N ALA A 45 -5.34 -3.51 -3.32
CA ALA A 45 -4.14 -3.20 -2.55
C ALA A 45 -2.84 -3.64 -3.27
N ALA A 46 -2.87 -4.81 -3.90
CA ALA A 46 -1.74 -5.32 -4.69
C ALA A 46 -1.46 -4.44 -5.92
N LEU A 47 -2.50 -4.01 -6.63
CA LEU A 47 -2.37 -3.13 -7.81
C LEU A 47 -2.02 -1.68 -7.45
N GLN A 48 -2.48 -1.19 -6.30
CA GLN A 48 -2.12 0.13 -5.76
C GLN A 48 -0.70 0.18 -5.22
N ARG A 49 -0.07 -0.97 -4.98
CA ARG A 49 1.36 -1.04 -4.73
C ARG A 49 2.08 -0.73 -6.04
N THR A 50 2.02 0.54 -6.45
CA THR A 50 2.95 1.12 -7.40
C THR A 50 4.31 0.68 -6.90
N THR A 51 5.06 -0.03 -7.74
CA THR A 51 6.49 -0.18 -7.57
C THR A 51 6.98 1.24 -7.35
N THR A 52 7.21 1.63 -6.10
CA THR A 52 8.03 2.79 -5.82
C THR A 52 9.26 2.48 -6.64
N ASN A 53 9.55 3.32 -7.62
CA ASN A 53 10.70 3.15 -8.47
C ASN A 53 11.89 3.47 -7.55
N GLN A 54 12.17 2.54 -6.63
CA GLN A 54 13.19 2.67 -5.62
C GLN A 54 14.45 2.52 -6.42
N THR A 55 15.09 3.66 -6.68
CA THR A 55 16.42 3.69 -7.25
C THR A 55 17.26 2.73 -6.44
N SER A 56 17.75 1.67 -7.09
CA SER A 56 18.64 0.72 -6.44
C SER A 56 20.08 1.17 -6.67
N ARG A 57 20.92 1.06 -5.64
CA ARG A 57 22.38 1.21 -5.76
C ARG A 57 23.02 -0.03 -5.18
N ASN A 58 23.76 -0.77 -5.99
CA ASN A 58 24.40 -2.05 -5.60
C ASN A 58 23.40 -3.09 -5.06
N GLY A 59 22.18 -3.15 -5.62
CA GLY A 59 21.15 -4.12 -5.20
C GLY A 59 20.38 -3.73 -3.94
N LEU A 60 20.73 -2.61 -3.28
CA LEU A 60 20.01 -2.09 -2.13
C LEU A 60 19.05 -0.98 -2.55
N PRO A 61 17.79 -0.98 -2.08
CA PRO A 61 16.85 0.09 -2.36
C PRO A 61 17.32 1.37 -1.65
N LEU A 62 17.42 2.46 -2.39
CA LEU A 62 17.67 3.78 -1.82
C LEU A 62 16.37 4.36 -1.25
N MET A 63 16.47 4.97 -0.09
CA MET A 63 15.43 5.83 0.44
C MET A 63 15.25 7.02 -0.54
N PRO A 64 14.02 7.37 -0.94
CA PRO A 64 13.81 8.54 -1.78
C PRO A 64 14.32 9.80 -1.07
N THR A 65 15.29 10.47 -1.68
CA THR A 65 15.82 11.76 -1.20
C THR A 65 15.09 12.89 -1.89
N SER A 66 14.59 13.88 -1.14
CA SER A 66 14.10 15.13 -1.72
C SER A 66 15.25 15.89 -2.38
N ALA A 67 15.00 16.56 -3.51
CA ALA A 67 15.96 17.48 -4.13
C ALA A 67 16.33 18.66 -3.21
N THR A 68 15.49 18.94 -2.20
CA THR A 68 15.71 19.96 -1.17
C THR A 68 16.31 19.40 0.12
N ALA A 69 16.60 18.09 0.18
CA ALA A 69 17.16 17.48 1.38
C ALA A 69 18.57 18.02 1.65
N ARG A 70 18.80 18.50 2.87
CA ARG A 70 20.13 18.93 3.34
C ARG A 70 20.88 17.73 3.92
N SER A 71 22.19 17.67 3.67
CA SER A 71 23.05 16.68 4.32
C SER A 71 23.01 16.88 5.83
N VAL A 72 22.68 15.82 6.57
CA VAL A 72 22.74 15.81 8.03
C VAL A 72 24.19 15.55 8.46
N THR A 73 24.72 16.39 9.34
CA THR A 73 26.07 16.24 9.89
C THR A 73 26.01 15.80 11.34
N LEU A 74 27.15 15.30 11.86
CA LEU A 74 27.27 14.94 13.28
C LEU A 74 26.99 16.12 14.22
N ASP A 75 27.41 17.31 13.81
CA ASP A 75 27.14 18.56 14.54
C ASP A 75 25.63 18.83 14.69
N THR A 76 24.87 18.71 13.59
CA THR A 76 23.40 18.83 13.63
C THR A 76 22.77 17.78 14.52
N VAL A 77 23.26 16.54 14.50
CA VAL A 77 22.75 15.46 15.35
C VAL A 77 23.02 15.74 16.82
N ASN A 78 24.23 16.22 17.15
CA ASN A 78 24.59 16.53 18.54
C ASN A 78 23.79 17.72 19.07
N GLN A 79 23.62 18.78 18.28
CA GLN A 79 22.79 19.92 18.66
C GLN A 79 21.36 19.49 19.03
N LEU A 80 20.71 18.65 18.20
CA LEU A 80 19.36 18.15 18.50
C LEU A 80 19.29 17.27 19.75
N ARG A 81 20.33 16.49 20.03
CA ARG A 81 20.41 15.63 21.22
C ARG A 81 20.58 16.46 22.49
N ASP A 82 21.43 17.46 22.43
CA ASP A 82 21.77 18.32 23.57
C ASP A 82 20.64 19.31 23.88
N ASP A 83 19.91 19.78 22.86
CA ASP A 83 18.71 20.63 23.00
C ASP A 83 17.50 19.89 23.61
N SER A 84 17.54 18.55 23.66
CA SER A 84 16.47 17.69 24.18
C SER A 84 16.69 17.23 25.64
N LEU A 85 17.73 17.74 26.30
CA LEU A 85 18.09 17.50 27.71
C LEU A 85 17.76 18.72 28.58
#